data_AF-A0A7V3RP26-F1
#
_entry.id   AF-A0A7V3RP26-F1
#
_cell.length_a   1.000
_cell.length_b   1.000
_cell.length_c   1.000
_cell.angle_alpha   90.00
_cell.angle_beta   90.00
_cell.angle_gamma   90.00
#
_symmetry.space_group_name_H-M   'P 1'
#
loop_
_entity.id
_entity.type
_entity.pdbx_description
1 polymer ?
#
loop_
_entity_poly.entity_id
_entity_poly.type
_entity_poly.pdbx_seq_one_letter_code
_entity_poly.pdbx_strand_id
1 'polypeptide(L)'
;ELAKREFVPIIRRILKVSAPVEPSEWEVETDRGRTSFVLNSEDDVHELDAHRALITDAHGIRYLIADIEQLDATSRRLLERYL
;
A
#
# COMPACT_ATOMS: atom_id res chain seq x y z
N GLU A 1 -14.07 23.75 -4.83
CA GLU A 1 -14.08 22.54 -3.99
C GLU A 1 -13.78 21.27 -4.77
N LEU A 2 -13.01 20.36 -4.16
CA LEU A 2 -12.66 18.99 -4.58
C LEU A 2 -11.38 18.79 -5.45
N ALA A 3 -10.23 19.07 -4.83
CA ALA A 3 -8.97 18.39 -5.16
C ALA A 3 -8.44 17.59 -3.94
N LYS A 4 -9.33 16.87 -3.23
CA LYS A 4 -8.94 15.97 -2.11
C LYS A 4 -8.05 14.79 -2.54
N ARG A 5 -7.65 14.70 -3.81
CA ARG A 5 -6.73 13.70 -4.36
C ARG A 5 -5.26 14.15 -4.37
N GLU A 6 -4.94 15.42 -4.08
CA GLU A 6 -3.56 15.91 -4.25
C GLU A 6 -2.52 15.34 -3.26
N PHE A 7 -2.90 14.51 -2.28
CA PHE A 7 -2.01 14.15 -1.16
C PHE A 7 -1.88 12.66 -0.84
N VAL A 8 -2.40 11.74 -1.67
CA VAL A 8 -2.23 10.28 -1.45
C VAL A 8 -1.11 9.76 -2.37
N PRO A 9 0.03 9.28 -1.82
CA PRO A 9 1.06 8.60 -2.61
C PRO A 9 0.52 7.35 -3.30
N ILE A 10 0.84 7.21 -4.58
CA ILE A 10 0.46 6.03 -5.35
C ILE A 10 1.62 5.03 -5.28
N ILE A 11 1.41 3.89 -4.64
CA ILE A 11 2.37 2.79 -4.60
C ILE A 11 2.47 2.20 -6.00
N ARG A 12 3.68 2.19 -6.54
CA ARG A 12 4.04 1.58 -7.83
C ARG A 12 4.65 0.20 -7.66
N ARG A 13 5.29 -0.05 -6.51
CA ARG A 13 5.98 -1.32 -6.22
C ARG A 13 6.14 -1.53 -4.72
N ILE A 14 5.94 -2.76 -4.26
CA ILE A 14 6.22 -3.20 -2.89
C ILE A 14 7.60 -3.85 -2.90
N LEU A 15 8.57 -3.21 -2.25
CA LEU A 15 9.98 -3.62 -2.26
C LEU A 15 10.25 -4.71 -1.23
N LYS A 16 9.65 -4.58 -0.03
CA LYS A 16 9.84 -5.50 1.08
C LYS A 16 8.69 -5.40 2.08
N VAL A 17 8.38 -6.51 2.72
CA VAL A 17 7.56 -6.60 3.94
C VAL A 17 8.35 -7.41 4.96
N SER A 18 8.54 -6.89 6.17
CA SER A 18 9.49 -7.45 7.15
C SER A 18 9.10 -8.84 7.68
N ALA A 19 7.81 -9.09 7.93
CA ALA A 19 7.23 -10.39 8.28
C ALA A 19 5.70 -10.34 8.11
N PRO A 20 5.02 -11.47 7.84
CA PRO A 20 3.55 -11.54 7.79
C PRO A 20 2.95 -11.66 9.20
N VAL A 21 3.39 -10.80 10.11
CA VAL A 21 2.89 -10.72 11.48
C VAL A 21 2.80 -9.25 11.83
N GLU A 22 1.63 -8.80 12.23
CA GLU A 22 1.41 -7.40 12.54
C GLU A 22 1.92 -7.04 13.95
N PRO A 23 2.55 -5.86 14.13
CA PRO A 23 2.79 -4.83 13.11
C PRO A 23 3.92 -5.20 12.12
N SER A 24 3.72 -4.93 10.83
CA SER A 24 4.70 -5.19 9.77
C SER A 24 5.30 -3.91 9.15
N GLU A 25 6.61 -3.94 8.85
CA GLU A 25 7.29 -2.82 8.18
C GLU A 25 7.29 -3.05 6.67
N TRP A 26 6.76 -2.07 5.94
CA TRP A 26 6.65 -2.06 4.50
C TRP A 26 7.64 -1.06 3.92
N GLU A 27 8.32 -1.47 2.86
CA GLU A 27 9.14 -0.59 2.06
C GLU A 27 8.58 -0.57 0.63
N VAL A 28 8.27 0.63 0.13
CA VAL A 28 7.56 0.81 -1.14
C VAL A 28 8.21 1.89 -2.00
N GLU A 29 8.01 1.78 -3.30
CA GLU A 29 8.23 2.87 -4.24
C GLU A 29 6.89 3.51 -4.59
N THR A 30 6.80 4.83 -4.42
CA THR A 30 5.61 5.61 -4.76
C THR A 30 5.87 6.56 -5.91
N ASP A 31 4.81 7.19 -6.42
CA ASP A 31 4.91 8.32 -7.34
C ASP A 31 5.67 9.54 -6.79
N ARG A 32 5.89 9.60 -5.47
CA ARG A 32 6.64 10.65 -4.76
C ARG A 32 8.01 10.18 -4.27
N GLY A 33 8.45 8.97 -4.66
CA GLY A 33 9.73 8.39 -4.27
C GLY A 33 9.56 7.21 -3.30
N ARG A 34 10.71 6.67 -2.86
CA ARG A 34 10.79 5.52 -1.94
C ARG A 34 10.45 5.96 -0.52
N THR A 35 9.69 5.15 0.19
CA THR A 35 9.32 5.39 1.59
C THR A 35 9.10 4.07 2.31
N SER A 36 9.16 4.12 3.63
CA SER A 36 8.86 2.99 4.51
C SER A 36 7.81 3.41 5.53
N PHE A 37 6.91 2.49 5.86
CA PHE A 37 5.86 2.72 6.84
C PHE A 37 5.57 1.43 7.61
N VAL A 38 4.88 1.57 8.74
CA VAL A 38 4.44 0.44 9.56
C VAL A 38 2.95 0.25 9.36
N LEU A 39 2.55 -0.98 9.05
CA LEU A 39 1.16 -1.44 9.10
C LEU A 39 0.90 -1.96 10.53
N ASN A 40 -0.25 -1.64 11.14
CA ASN A 40 -0.57 -2.10 12.51
C ASN A 40 -1.48 -3.33 12.50
N SER A 41 -2.30 -3.48 11.48
CA SER A 41 -3.23 -4.59 11.29
C SER A 41 -3.37 -4.90 9.80
N GLU A 42 -3.67 -6.16 9.47
CA GLU A 42 -4.05 -6.56 8.11
C GLU A 42 -5.32 -5.80 7.67
N ASP A 43 -6.20 -5.46 8.61
CA ASP A 43 -7.40 -4.65 8.39
C ASP A 43 -7.09 -3.24 7.87
N ASP A 44 -5.85 -2.74 8.01
CA ASP A 44 -5.45 -1.43 7.48
C ASP A 44 -5.19 -1.46 5.95
N VAL A 45 -5.28 -2.64 5.33
CA VAL A 45 -5.30 -2.85 3.87
C VAL A 45 -6.74 -3.07 3.44
N HIS A 46 -7.27 -2.13 2.65
CA HIS A 46 -8.64 -2.17 2.17
C HIS A 46 -8.70 -2.32 0.65
N GLU A 47 -9.36 -3.36 0.17
CA GLU A 47 -9.82 -3.40 -1.23
C GLU A 47 -10.87 -2.30 -1.45
N LEU A 48 -10.63 -1.42 -2.43
CA LEU A 48 -11.59 -0.41 -2.86
C LEU A 48 -12.49 -0.94 -3.98
N ASP A 49 -11.90 -1.71 -4.88
CA ASP A 49 -12.53 -2.53 -5.91
C ASP A 49 -11.52 -3.59 -6.38
N ALA A 50 -11.93 -4.43 -7.33
CA ALA A 50 -11.14 -5.56 -7.85
C ALA A 50 -9.73 -5.20 -8.36
N HIS A 51 -9.45 -3.92 -8.63
CA HIS A 51 -8.16 -3.48 -9.14
C HIS A 51 -7.46 -2.48 -8.21
N ARG A 52 -8.07 -2.04 -7.12
CA ARG A 52 -7.54 -0.94 -6.29
C ARG A 52 -7.53 -1.30 -4.82
N ALA A 53 -6.44 -0.96 -4.16
CA ALA A 53 -6.31 -1.11 -2.71
C ALA A 53 -5.84 0.20 -2.06
N LEU A 54 -6.33 0.46 -0.85
CA LEU A 54 -5.94 1.56 0.01
C LEU A 54 -5.21 0.98 1.22
N ILE A 55 -4.00 1.46 1.49
CA ILE A 55 -3.22 1.06 2.66
C ILE A 55 -3.13 2.26 3.60
N THR A 56 -3.40 2.05 4.88
CA THR A 56 -3.26 3.08 5.92
C THR A 56 -2.13 2.69 6.87
N ASP A 57 -1.15 3.56 7.07
CA ASP A 57 -0.07 3.27 8.02
C ASP A 57 -0.48 3.56 9.48
N ALA A 58 0.41 3.19 10.40
CA ALA A 58 0.26 3.41 11.84
C ALA A 58 0.09 4.88 12.26
N HIS A 59 0.42 5.83 11.38
CA HIS A 59 0.28 7.27 11.59
C HIS A 59 -0.95 7.86 10.88
N GLY A 60 -1.77 7.04 10.21
CA GLY A 60 -2.95 7.46 9.47
C GLY A 60 -2.66 8.02 8.07
N ILE A 61 -1.42 7.87 7.57
CA ILE A 61 -1.07 8.21 6.19
C ILE A 61 -1.65 7.15 5.28
N ARG A 62 -2.32 7.61 4.21
CA ARG A 62 -2.92 6.72 3.22
C ARG A 62 -2.05 6.62 1.99
N TYR A 63 -1.99 5.41 1.44
CA TYR A 63 -1.32 5.06 0.20
C TYR A 63 -2.30 4.34 -0.72
N LEU A 64 -2.23 4.63 -2.02
CA LEU A 64 -3.12 4.02 -3.02
C LEU A 64 -2.33 3.07 -3.92
N ILE A 65 -2.82 1.85 -4.08
CA ILE A 65 -2.49 1.00 -5.23
C ILE A 65 -3.58 1.26 -6.27
N ALA A 66 -3.23 1.96 -7.34
CA ALA A 66 -4.19 2.46 -8.33
C ALA A 66 -4.63 1.39 -9.35
N ASP A 67 -3.82 0.34 -9.51
CA ASP A 67 -4.09 -0.82 -10.35
C ASP A 67 -3.22 -2.00 -9.90
N ILE A 68 -3.83 -3.02 -9.28
CA ILE A 68 -3.16 -4.23 -8.79
C ILE A 68 -2.57 -5.03 -9.96
N GLU A 69 -3.18 -4.99 -11.15
CA GLU A 69 -2.69 -5.73 -12.32
C GLU A 69 -1.39 -5.13 -12.88
N GLN A 70 -1.18 -3.82 -12.68
CA GLN A 70 0.05 -3.14 -13.09
C GLN A 70 1.23 -3.33 -12.13
N LEU A 71 1.00 -3.89 -10.93
CA LEU A 71 2.09 -4.24 -10.03
C LEU A 71 2.95 -5.37 -10.62
N ASP A 72 4.22 -5.43 -10.24
CA ASP A 72 5.03 -6.60 -10.55
C ASP A 72 4.57 -7.84 -9.75
N ALA A 73 4.93 -9.03 -10.22
CA ALA A 73 4.49 -10.29 -9.61
C ALA A 73 4.88 -10.43 -8.14
N THR A 74 6.03 -9.87 -7.74
CA THR A 74 6.48 -9.88 -6.34
C THR A 74 5.57 -9.03 -5.47
N SER A 75 5.23 -7.82 -5.95
CA SER A 75 4.36 -6.89 -5.26
C SER A 75 2.95 -7.46 -5.08
N ARG A 76 2.36 -8.04 -6.15
CA ARG A 76 1.06 -8.71 -6.06
C ARG A 76 1.05 -9.83 -5.02
N ARG A 77 2.05 -10.71 -5.05
CA ARG A 77 2.17 -11.82 -4.10
C ARG A 77 2.34 -11.37 -2.64
N LEU A 78 2.97 -10.22 -2.42
CA LEU A 78 3.07 -9.64 -1.08
C LEU A 78 1.71 -9.07 -0.65
N LEU A 79 1.02 -8.34 -1.54
CA LEU A 79 -0.29 -7.75 -1.29
C LEU A 79 -1.39 -8.81 -1.05
N GLU A 80 -1.39 -9.91 -1.81
CA GLU A 80 -2.34 -11.03 -1.69
C GLU A 80 -2.35 -11.71 -0.31
N ARG A 81 -1.36 -11.43 0.56
CA ARG A 81 -1.34 -11.94 1.93
C ARG A 81 -2.19 -11.11 2.89
N TYR A 82 -2.64 -9.95 2.44
CA TYR A 82 -3.35 -8.93 3.20
C TYR A 82 -4.75 -8.62 2.63
N LEU A 83 -5.09 -9.17 1.46
CA LEU A 83 -6.42 -9.12 0.84
C LEU A 83 -7.10 -10.48 1.01
#